data_AF-A0A382KKF9-F1
#
_entry.id   AF-A0A382KKF9-F1
#
_cell.length_a   1.000
_cell.length_b   1.000
_cell.length_c   1.000
_cell.angle_alpha   90.00
_cell.angle_beta   90.00
_cell.angle_gamma   90.00
#
_symmetry.space_group_name_H-M   'P 1'
#
loop_
_entity.id
_entity.type
_entity.pdbx_description
1 polymer ?
#
loop_
_entity_poly.entity_id
_entity_poly.type
_entity_poly.pdbx_seq_one_letter_code
_entity_poly.pdbx_strand_id
1 'polypeptide(L)'
;AGSGLENVKQAVFNARKAYDWDYNVPKPPSAPQMTSDAVEVLSDGSVKVSWSYTDDQISAIDPDKGVADFAGFRIYRSVNDSLNTADLFTEEDIIIESDANIDESTPYYPNHSGPFSLVAEIPSSDIGNYSVSSSGLYEWIDENIVPLKKHWYFVSAYDDAGTDEIHGSVPSLESYYTMCYPMMTAPDGSGGLIPGINMDGIIPYSEDQNVLSETVSGTLTLSESPYYVLNDVQTSGQVTIEPGVEIIFVNNVSLSGSFIAQGSEIDSIRFYNMNNQIDGVIINNGNSTFSHCVFDIYFRSESGSLSIAHSGSLLITAENTSLDITYSKPSLFAYSCTGNISNNTVDYFSSFNLCNNMLFENNVFKSMIYNTGSNNITFKRNLFLGNYITFSPFRVLELINDTSVTILNNTFSEYDM
;
A
#
# COMPACT_ATOMS: atom_id res chain seq x y z
N ALA A 1 23.59 11.11 -20.14
CA ALA A 1 24.52 10.35 -20.99
C ALA A 1 25.95 10.83 -20.73
N GLY A 2 26.57 10.30 -19.68
CA GLY A 2 27.93 10.64 -19.26
C GLY A 2 28.53 9.41 -18.57
N SER A 3 29.04 8.46 -19.36
CA SER A 3 29.65 7.24 -18.80
C SER A 3 30.68 6.58 -19.72
N GLY A 4 30.89 7.09 -20.94
CA GLY A 4 31.75 6.41 -21.93
C GLY A 4 33.23 6.36 -21.53
N LEU A 5 33.81 7.45 -21.02
CA LEU A 5 35.26 7.52 -20.81
C LEU A 5 35.70 6.87 -19.49
N GLU A 6 34.96 7.02 -18.40
CA GLU A 6 35.28 6.36 -17.13
C GLU A 6 35.04 4.86 -17.21
N ASN A 7 33.97 4.41 -17.88
CA ASN A 7 33.77 2.97 -18.12
C ASN A 7 34.88 2.39 -19.01
N VAL A 8 35.36 3.15 -20.00
CA VAL A 8 36.51 2.73 -20.83
C VAL A 8 37.80 2.71 -20.02
N LYS A 9 38.05 3.68 -19.13
CA LYS A 9 39.21 3.68 -18.23
C LYS A 9 39.17 2.49 -17.27
N GLN A 10 38.01 2.22 -16.68
CA GLN A 10 37.81 1.09 -15.78
C GLN A 10 37.99 -0.24 -16.52
N ALA A 11 37.43 -0.38 -17.72
CA ALA A 11 37.63 -1.55 -18.57
C ALA A 11 39.11 -1.76 -18.94
N VAL A 12 39.84 -0.69 -19.27
CA VAL A 12 41.28 -0.75 -19.55
C VAL A 12 42.07 -1.12 -18.30
N PHE A 13 41.72 -0.59 -17.14
CA PHE A 13 42.34 -0.93 -15.86
C PHE A 13 42.12 -2.41 -15.51
N ASN A 14 40.88 -2.90 -15.64
CA ASN A 14 40.53 -4.29 -15.41
C ASN A 14 41.27 -5.23 -16.40
N ALA A 15 41.34 -4.85 -17.67
CA ALA A 15 42.07 -5.61 -18.70
C ALA A 15 43.57 -5.67 -18.42
N ARG A 16 44.19 -4.58 -17.95
CA ARG A 16 45.59 -4.57 -17.53
C ARG A 16 45.80 -5.46 -16.31
N LYS A 17 44.95 -5.37 -15.29
CA LYS A 17 45.03 -6.25 -14.11
C LYS A 17 44.92 -7.73 -14.50
N ALA A 18 43.97 -8.08 -15.36
CA ALA A 18 43.83 -9.44 -15.85
C ALA A 18 45.09 -9.91 -16.59
N TYR A 19 45.72 -9.05 -17.41
CA TYR A 19 47.00 -9.37 -18.05
C TYR A 19 48.13 -9.55 -17.04
N ASP A 20 48.24 -8.68 -16.04
CA ASP A 20 49.26 -8.75 -14.99
C ASP A 20 49.11 -10.01 -14.12
N TRP A 21 47.90 -10.55 -14.02
CA TRP A 21 47.59 -11.84 -13.37
C TRP A 21 47.67 -13.05 -14.30
N ASP A 22 48.27 -12.93 -15.50
CA ASP A 22 48.34 -13.99 -16.50
C ASP A 22 46.96 -14.59 -16.86
N TYR A 23 45.94 -13.73 -16.88
CA TYR A 23 44.53 -14.07 -17.06
C TYR A 23 43.93 -14.97 -15.98
N ASN A 24 44.64 -15.15 -14.86
CA ASN A 24 44.10 -15.74 -13.65
C ASN A 24 43.31 -14.68 -12.89
N VAL A 25 42.00 -14.61 -13.14
CA VAL A 25 41.11 -13.65 -12.49
C VAL A 25 40.41 -14.36 -11.34
N PRO A 26 40.40 -13.78 -10.11
CA PRO A 26 39.68 -14.36 -8.99
C PRO A 26 38.22 -14.65 -9.36
N LYS A 27 37.74 -15.82 -8.98
CA LYS A 27 36.45 -16.33 -9.42
C LYS A 27 35.41 -16.13 -8.31
N PRO A 28 34.33 -15.39 -8.57
CA PRO A 28 33.25 -15.29 -7.59
C PRO A 28 32.58 -16.65 -7.40
N PRO A 29 31.84 -16.83 -6.29
CA PRO A 29 30.98 -17.99 -6.10
C PRO A 29 29.99 -18.16 -7.24
N SER A 30 29.52 -19.40 -7.44
CA SER A 30 28.44 -19.65 -8.39
C SER A 30 27.16 -18.90 -7.99
N ALA A 31 26.33 -18.52 -8.97
CA ALA A 31 25.12 -17.77 -8.72
C ALA A 31 24.00 -18.63 -8.11
N PRO A 32 23.27 -18.11 -7.10
CA PRO A 32 22.01 -18.67 -6.66
C PRO A 32 21.03 -18.89 -7.81
N GLN A 33 20.25 -19.97 -7.73
CA GLN A 33 19.23 -20.25 -8.73
C GLN A 33 17.87 -19.75 -8.23
N MET A 34 17.30 -18.79 -8.95
CA MET A 34 15.95 -18.26 -8.75
C MET A 34 15.08 -18.67 -9.94
N THR A 35 13.89 -19.19 -9.67
CA THR A 35 12.87 -19.54 -10.67
C THR A 35 11.75 -18.49 -10.68
N SER A 36 10.84 -18.54 -11.65
CA SER A 36 9.75 -17.54 -11.75
C SER A 36 8.81 -17.50 -10.54
N ASP A 37 8.75 -18.56 -9.75
CA ASP A 37 8.00 -18.71 -8.50
C ASP A 37 8.85 -18.40 -7.25
N ALA A 38 10.09 -17.93 -7.43
CA ALA A 38 10.97 -17.54 -6.35
C ALA A 38 10.48 -16.30 -5.58
N VAL A 39 9.49 -15.58 -6.09
CA VAL A 39 8.95 -14.39 -5.43
C VAL A 39 7.45 -14.58 -5.20
N GLU A 40 7.04 -14.57 -3.94
CA GLU A 40 5.67 -14.84 -3.50
C GLU A 40 5.18 -13.73 -2.56
N VAL A 41 3.95 -13.24 -2.77
CA VAL A 41 3.30 -12.28 -1.85
C VAL A 41 2.64 -13.03 -0.72
N LEU A 42 2.91 -12.59 0.51
CA LEU A 42 2.26 -13.11 1.71
C LEU A 42 0.97 -12.35 2.01
N SER A 43 0.10 -12.94 2.82
CA SER A 43 -1.22 -12.37 3.15
C SER A 43 -1.18 -11.02 3.86
N ASP A 44 -0.04 -10.64 4.44
CA ASP A 44 0.18 -9.37 5.12
C ASP A 44 0.79 -8.29 4.19
N GLY A 45 0.99 -8.60 2.90
CA GLY A 45 1.57 -7.70 1.90
C GLY A 45 3.10 -7.75 1.83
N SER A 46 3.78 -8.48 2.72
CA SER A 46 5.22 -8.70 2.59
C SER A 46 5.55 -9.62 1.40
N VAL A 47 6.80 -9.57 0.92
CA VAL A 47 7.25 -10.37 -0.23
C VAL A 47 8.29 -11.38 0.20
N LYS A 48 7.99 -12.67 0.02
CA LYS A 48 8.95 -13.76 0.21
C LYS A 48 9.80 -13.93 -1.04
N VAL A 49 11.11 -14.01 -0.86
CA VAL A 49 12.12 -14.26 -1.90
C VAL A 49 12.81 -15.59 -1.59
N SER A 50 12.85 -16.50 -2.55
CA SER A 50 13.38 -17.85 -2.43
C SER A 50 14.49 -18.10 -3.44
N TRP A 51 15.52 -18.85 -3.06
CA TRP A 51 16.58 -19.27 -3.97
C TRP A 51 17.14 -20.63 -3.58
N SER A 52 17.71 -21.33 -4.56
CA SER A 52 18.41 -22.59 -4.30
C SER A 52 19.92 -22.45 -4.42
N TYR A 53 20.62 -23.11 -3.49
CA TYR A 53 22.07 -23.17 -3.37
C TYR A 53 22.49 -24.46 -2.66
N THR A 54 23.26 -25.32 -3.31
CA THR A 54 23.61 -26.65 -2.78
C THR A 54 24.80 -26.62 -1.82
N ASP A 55 24.91 -27.63 -0.95
CA ASP A 55 26.09 -27.80 -0.08
C ASP A 55 27.39 -27.95 -0.89
N ASP A 56 27.32 -28.53 -2.09
CA ASP A 56 28.46 -28.62 -3.02
C ASP A 56 28.88 -27.23 -3.52
N GLN A 57 27.94 -26.30 -3.71
CA GLN A 57 28.24 -24.91 -4.07
C GLN A 57 28.85 -24.15 -2.89
N ILE A 58 28.36 -24.38 -1.66
CA ILE A 58 28.90 -23.77 -0.43
C ILE A 58 30.33 -24.25 -0.15
N SER A 59 30.57 -25.55 -0.34
CA SER A 59 31.88 -26.18 -0.09
C SER A 59 32.82 -26.17 -1.30
N ALA A 60 32.42 -25.52 -2.39
CA ALA A 60 33.23 -25.39 -3.60
C ALA A 60 34.56 -24.70 -3.26
N ILE A 61 35.66 -25.34 -3.63
CA ILE A 61 36.99 -24.77 -3.45
C ILE A 61 37.21 -23.71 -4.52
N ASP A 62 37.52 -22.48 -4.11
CA ASP A 62 38.01 -21.46 -5.03
C ASP A 62 39.30 -21.98 -5.67
N PRO A 63 39.35 -22.17 -7.00
CA PRO A 63 40.53 -22.69 -7.69
C PRO A 63 41.75 -21.78 -7.55
N ASP A 64 41.56 -20.50 -7.22
CA ASP A 64 42.60 -19.49 -7.09
C ASP A 64 43.14 -19.41 -5.64
N LYS A 65 42.27 -19.57 -4.63
CA LYS A 65 42.67 -19.59 -3.20
C LYS A 65 43.00 -20.99 -2.67
N GLY A 66 42.53 -22.05 -3.34
CA GLY A 66 42.70 -23.44 -2.93
C GLY A 66 41.92 -23.85 -1.68
N VAL A 67 41.01 -22.99 -1.20
CA VAL A 67 40.10 -23.23 -0.08
C VAL A 67 38.68 -22.78 -0.45
N ALA A 68 37.66 -23.30 0.23
CA ALA A 68 36.30 -22.78 0.11
C ALA A 68 36.20 -21.43 0.82
N ASP A 69 35.57 -20.45 0.18
CA ASP A 69 35.53 -19.06 0.63
C ASP A 69 34.15 -18.41 0.50
N PHE A 70 33.09 -19.21 0.31
CA PHE A 70 31.71 -18.75 0.37
C PHE A 70 31.44 -18.04 1.71
N ALA A 71 31.00 -16.78 1.64
CA ALA A 71 30.81 -15.93 2.80
C ALA A 71 29.35 -15.54 3.06
N GLY A 72 28.44 -15.74 2.10
CA GLY A 72 27.01 -15.57 2.32
C GLY A 72 26.23 -15.16 1.08
N PHE A 73 25.04 -14.59 1.32
CA PHE A 73 24.16 -14.04 0.29
C PHE A 73 23.93 -12.54 0.47
N ARG A 74 23.75 -11.84 -0.65
CA ARG A 74 23.25 -10.46 -0.70
C ARG A 74 21.99 -10.42 -1.55
N ILE A 75 20.96 -9.75 -1.03
CA ILE A 75 19.66 -9.61 -1.69
C ILE A 75 19.54 -8.17 -2.13
N TYR A 76 19.24 -7.99 -3.41
CA TYR A 76 19.13 -6.68 -4.04
C TYR A 76 17.72 -6.47 -4.57
N ARG A 77 17.29 -5.20 -4.55
CA ARG A 77 15.95 -4.80 -4.97
C ARG A 77 15.99 -3.56 -5.84
N SER A 78 15.26 -3.61 -6.95
CA SER A 78 14.87 -2.44 -7.75
C SER A 78 13.38 -2.20 -7.58
N VAL A 79 12.95 -0.95 -7.49
CA VAL A 79 11.54 -0.58 -7.26
C VAL A 79 11.12 0.43 -8.32
N ASN A 80 9.97 0.23 -8.96
CA ASN A 80 9.39 1.17 -9.92
C ASN A 80 8.82 2.41 -9.20
N ASP A 81 9.69 3.12 -8.51
CA ASP A 81 9.40 4.40 -7.91
C ASP A 81 10.25 5.50 -8.54
N SER A 82 9.63 6.66 -8.72
CA SER A 82 10.26 7.77 -9.44
C SER A 82 11.48 8.25 -8.67
N LEU A 83 12.67 8.08 -9.24
CA LEU A 83 13.90 8.65 -8.71
C LEU A 83 14.20 9.97 -9.41
N ASN A 84 14.58 10.97 -8.63
CA ASN A 84 15.16 12.19 -9.18
C ASN A 84 16.55 11.86 -9.74
N THR A 85 16.83 12.32 -10.96
CA THR A 85 18.13 12.13 -11.61
C THR A 85 19.29 12.65 -10.77
N ALA A 86 19.09 13.72 -9.99
CA ALA A 86 20.12 14.25 -9.09
C ALA A 86 20.47 13.27 -7.94
N ASP A 87 19.48 12.56 -7.41
CA ASP A 87 19.68 11.57 -6.35
C ASP A 87 20.44 10.35 -6.90
N LEU A 88 20.06 9.89 -8.10
CA LEU A 88 20.75 8.79 -8.79
C LEU A 88 22.22 9.13 -9.07
N PHE A 89 22.52 10.35 -9.50
CA PHE A 89 23.88 10.76 -9.79
C PHE A 89 24.72 10.88 -8.51
N THR A 90 24.09 11.24 -7.40
CA THR A 90 24.76 11.27 -6.09
C THR A 90 25.05 9.85 -5.59
N GLU A 91 24.11 8.92 -5.75
CA GLU A 91 24.30 7.50 -5.37
C GLU A 91 25.41 6.82 -6.17
N GLU A 92 25.50 7.13 -7.47
CA GLU A 92 26.52 6.59 -8.38
C GLU A 92 27.85 7.38 -8.37
N ASP A 93 28.02 8.34 -7.45
CA ASP A 93 29.20 9.24 -7.37
C ASP A 93 29.52 9.95 -8.72
N ILE A 94 28.50 10.24 -9.52
CA ILE A 94 28.62 10.92 -10.81
C ILE A 94 28.71 12.43 -10.58
N ILE A 95 29.85 13.01 -10.98
CA ILE A 95 30.05 14.47 -10.95
C ILE A 95 29.15 15.11 -12.03
N ILE A 96 28.21 15.95 -11.58
CA ILE A 96 27.38 16.78 -12.46
C ILE A 96 28.23 17.94 -12.97
N GLU A 97 28.43 18.02 -14.28
CA GLU A 97 29.11 19.15 -14.92
C GLU A 97 28.32 20.44 -14.66
N SER A 98 29.01 21.55 -14.38
CA SER A 98 28.38 22.81 -13.95
C SER A 98 27.45 23.47 -14.98
N ASP A 99 27.49 23.03 -16.24
CA ASP A 99 26.62 23.46 -17.34
C ASP A 99 25.46 22.48 -17.62
N ALA A 100 25.38 21.35 -16.93
CA ALA A 100 24.29 20.41 -17.04
C ALA A 100 23.07 20.89 -16.24
N ASN A 101 21.96 21.15 -16.93
CA ASN A 101 20.69 21.52 -16.30
C ASN A 101 19.94 20.26 -15.82
N ILE A 102 20.37 19.70 -14.69
CA ILE A 102 19.78 18.47 -14.13
C ILE A 102 18.35 18.68 -13.64
N ASP A 103 17.96 19.92 -13.33
CA ASP A 103 16.62 20.31 -12.90
C ASP A 103 15.56 20.18 -14.03
N GLU A 104 16.00 20.07 -15.30
CA GLU A 104 15.14 19.80 -16.46
C GLU A 104 15.02 18.29 -16.77
N SER A 105 15.65 17.42 -16.00
CA SER A 105 15.62 15.98 -16.26
C SER A 105 14.24 15.37 -15.96
N THR A 106 13.81 14.44 -16.82
CA THR A 106 12.64 13.60 -16.53
C THR A 106 13.02 12.59 -15.44
N PRO A 107 12.14 12.34 -14.44
CA PRO A 107 12.39 11.32 -13.43
C PRO A 107 12.70 9.95 -14.07
N TYR A 108 13.64 9.22 -13.48
CA TYR A 108 13.95 7.86 -13.88
C TYR A 108 13.03 6.89 -13.14
N TYR A 109 12.50 5.91 -13.87
CA TYR A 109 11.66 4.86 -13.32
C TYR A 109 12.44 3.54 -13.39
N PRO A 110 12.96 3.05 -12.24
CA PRO A 110 13.68 1.80 -12.20
C PRO A 110 12.86 0.65 -12.76
N ASN A 111 13.56 -0.28 -13.39
CA ASN A 111 12.97 -1.44 -14.00
C ASN A 111 13.81 -2.69 -13.73
N HIS A 112 13.55 -3.78 -14.45
CA HIS A 112 14.33 -5.02 -14.38
C HIS A 112 15.84 -4.84 -14.62
N SER A 113 16.28 -3.73 -15.22
CA SER A 113 17.69 -3.36 -15.41
C SER A 113 18.27 -2.51 -14.26
N GLY A 114 17.49 -2.23 -13.21
CA GLY A 114 17.92 -1.44 -12.06
C GLY A 114 17.48 0.03 -12.10
N PRO A 115 18.11 0.89 -11.27
CA PRO A 115 19.16 0.57 -10.30
C PRO A 115 18.67 -0.39 -9.22
N PHE A 116 19.59 -1.20 -8.70
CA PHE A 116 19.32 -2.15 -7.61
C PHE A 116 20.07 -1.71 -6.36
N SER A 117 19.37 -1.67 -5.22
CA SER A 117 19.97 -1.37 -3.92
C SER A 117 20.03 -2.62 -3.06
N LEU A 118 21.07 -2.74 -2.23
CA LEU A 118 21.19 -3.83 -1.26
C LEU A 118 20.12 -3.69 -0.18
N VAL A 119 19.28 -4.73 -0.01
CA VAL A 119 18.19 -4.74 0.99
C VAL A 119 18.43 -5.74 2.12
N ALA A 120 19.26 -6.77 1.88
CA ALA A 120 19.71 -7.67 2.94
C ALA A 120 21.08 -8.26 2.63
N GLU A 121 21.88 -8.47 3.69
CA GLU A 121 23.10 -9.27 3.65
C GLU A 121 22.96 -10.39 4.68
N ILE A 122 23.16 -11.63 4.25
CA ILE A 122 23.03 -12.85 5.06
C ILE A 122 24.40 -13.52 5.12
N PRO A 123 25.17 -13.37 6.21
CA PRO A 123 26.44 -14.03 6.38
C PRO A 123 26.30 -15.55 6.44
N SER A 124 27.34 -16.29 6.05
CA SER A 124 27.40 -17.76 6.08
C SER A 124 27.13 -18.34 7.47
N SER A 125 27.42 -17.59 8.54
CA SER A 125 27.08 -17.98 9.92
C SER A 125 25.58 -18.05 10.19
N ASP A 126 24.79 -17.31 9.41
CA ASP A 126 23.38 -17.05 9.67
C ASP A 126 22.45 -17.71 8.64
N ILE A 127 22.98 -18.24 7.54
CA ILE A 127 22.19 -18.88 6.46
C ILE A 127 21.28 -20.00 6.97
N GLY A 128 21.65 -20.66 8.08
CA GLY A 128 20.85 -21.71 8.70
C GLY A 128 19.47 -21.23 9.18
N ASN A 129 19.32 -19.93 9.48
CA ASN A 129 18.04 -19.33 9.86
C ASN A 129 17.08 -19.15 8.69
N TYR A 130 17.60 -19.19 7.46
CA TYR A 130 16.86 -18.93 6.22
C TYR A 130 16.63 -20.21 5.41
N SER A 131 17.14 -21.36 5.87
CA SER A 131 17.00 -22.65 5.19
C SER A 131 15.63 -23.26 5.43
N VAL A 132 14.90 -23.56 4.36
CA VAL A 132 13.52 -24.10 4.40
C VAL A 132 13.52 -25.62 4.60
N SER A 133 14.61 -26.31 4.27
CA SER A 133 14.80 -27.75 4.48
C SER A 133 16.26 -28.13 4.21
N SER A 134 16.67 -29.37 4.53
CA SER A 134 18.00 -29.92 4.18
C SER A 134 18.20 -30.18 2.67
N SER A 135 17.57 -29.38 1.81
CA SER A 135 17.52 -29.54 0.35
C SER A 135 18.30 -28.47 -0.42
N GLY A 136 18.92 -27.51 0.27
CA GLY A 136 19.60 -26.37 -0.36
C GLY A 136 18.64 -25.28 -0.84
N LEU A 137 17.46 -25.14 -0.21
CA LEU A 137 16.48 -24.07 -0.47
C LEU A 137 16.49 -23.06 0.67
N TYR A 138 16.55 -21.78 0.31
CA TYR A 138 16.58 -20.65 1.24
C TYR A 138 15.44 -19.67 0.95
N GLU A 139 14.96 -19.00 2.01
CA GLU A 139 13.87 -18.03 1.96
C GLU A 139 14.19 -16.80 2.82
N TRP A 140 13.84 -15.62 2.32
CA TRP A 140 13.90 -14.34 3.04
C TRP A 140 12.62 -13.54 2.81
N ILE A 141 12.19 -12.73 3.77
CA ILE A 141 10.96 -11.91 3.69
C ILE A 141 11.34 -10.43 3.64
N ASP A 142 10.88 -9.74 2.60
CA ASP A 142 10.92 -8.28 2.51
C ASP A 142 9.67 -7.68 3.17
N GLU A 143 9.86 -7.13 4.38
CA GLU A 143 8.83 -6.40 5.11
C GLU A 143 8.75 -4.91 4.71
N ASN A 144 9.70 -4.41 3.90
CA ASN A 144 9.85 -3.00 3.56
C ASN A 144 9.45 -2.71 2.10
N ILE A 145 8.44 -3.41 1.59
CA ILE A 145 7.95 -3.18 0.23
C ILE A 145 7.36 -1.78 0.09
N VAL A 146 7.39 -1.27 -1.14
CA VAL A 146 6.72 -0.01 -1.49
C VAL A 146 5.37 -0.39 -2.07
N PRO A 147 4.24 -0.14 -1.40
CA PRO A 147 2.94 -0.57 -1.89
C PRO A 147 2.70 -0.11 -3.33
N LEU A 148 2.04 -0.95 -4.14
CA LEU A 148 1.61 -0.63 -5.51
C LEU A 148 2.73 -0.39 -6.53
N LYS A 149 3.98 -0.65 -6.17
CA LYS A 149 5.10 -0.57 -7.10
C LYS A 149 5.51 -1.96 -7.54
N LYS A 150 6.02 -2.03 -8.77
CA LYS A 150 6.70 -3.23 -9.26
C LYS A 150 8.08 -3.30 -8.63
N HIS A 151 8.44 -4.45 -8.05
CA HIS A 151 9.78 -4.70 -7.55
C HIS A 151 10.46 -5.75 -8.41
N TRP A 152 11.78 -5.72 -8.41
CA TRP A 152 12.60 -6.78 -8.99
C TRP A 152 13.62 -7.19 -7.97
N TYR A 153 13.81 -8.49 -7.81
CA TYR A 153 14.79 -9.06 -6.89
C TYR A 153 15.80 -9.90 -7.63
N PHE A 154 17.03 -9.89 -7.14
CA PHE A 154 17.99 -10.95 -7.39
C PHE A 154 18.78 -11.23 -6.11
N VAL A 155 19.28 -12.47 -5.99
CA VAL A 155 20.11 -12.90 -4.87
C VAL A 155 21.48 -13.25 -5.39
N SER A 156 22.51 -12.65 -4.82
CA SER A 156 23.92 -12.87 -5.15
C SER A 156 24.60 -13.69 -4.07
N ALA A 157 25.48 -14.61 -4.43
CA ALA A 157 26.40 -15.26 -3.50
C ALA A 157 27.71 -14.46 -3.46
N TYR A 158 28.27 -14.23 -2.28
CA TYR A 158 29.53 -13.50 -2.12
C TYR A 158 30.59 -14.33 -1.40
N ASP A 159 31.86 -14.04 -1.70
CA ASP A 159 33.02 -14.66 -1.07
C ASP A 159 33.68 -13.76 -0.01
N ASP A 160 34.54 -14.36 0.81
CA ASP A 160 35.40 -13.60 1.73
C ASP A 160 36.46 -12.82 0.95
N ALA A 161 36.60 -11.53 1.28
CA ALA A 161 37.72 -10.74 0.83
C ALA A 161 39.05 -11.43 1.21
N GLY A 162 40.01 -11.45 0.28
CA GLY A 162 41.16 -12.33 0.38
C GLY A 162 42.48 -11.65 0.06
N THR A 163 43.58 -12.32 0.38
CA THR A 163 44.90 -11.97 -0.13
C THR A 163 45.66 -13.23 -0.51
N ASP A 164 46.19 -13.26 -1.72
CA ASP A 164 47.03 -14.35 -2.20
C ASP A 164 48.27 -13.82 -2.95
N GLU A 165 49.21 -14.73 -3.25
CA GLU A 165 50.49 -14.39 -3.85
C GLU A 165 50.38 -13.89 -5.31
N ILE A 166 49.31 -14.26 -6.01
CA ILE A 166 49.09 -13.93 -7.43
C ILE A 166 48.33 -12.61 -7.55
N HIS A 167 47.24 -12.44 -6.79
CA HIS A 167 46.34 -11.29 -6.96
C HIS A 167 46.59 -10.16 -5.96
N GLY A 168 47.36 -10.40 -4.88
CA GLY A 168 47.46 -9.47 -3.76
C GLY A 168 46.13 -9.39 -3.01
N SER A 169 45.79 -8.23 -2.44
CA SER A 169 44.50 -8.06 -1.75
C SER A 169 43.36 -7.83 -2.74
N VAL A 170 42.35 -8.70 -2.69
CA VAL A 170 41.16 -8.68 -3.54
C VAL A 170 39.92 -8.46 -2.65
N PRO A 171 39.03 -7.51 -3.00
CA PRO A 171 37.77 -7.35 -2.30
C PRO A 171 36.87 -8.58 -2.47
N SER A 172 35.85 -8.71 -1.62
CA SER A 172 34.79 -9.70 -1.78
C SER A 172 34.17 -9.59 -3.18
N LEU A 173 34.07 -10.70 -3.88
CA LEU A 173 33.41 -10.80 -5.18
C LEU A 173 32.02 -11.44 -5.04
N GLU A 174 31.19 -11.17 -6.04
CA GLU A 174 29.79 -11.55 -6.07
C GLU A 174 29.45 -12.29 -7.35
N SER A 175 28.57 -13.28 -7.28
CA SER A 175 28.26 -14.19 -8.39
C SER A 175 27.74 -13.51 -9.65
N TYR A 176 27.16 -12.31 -9.54
CA TYR A 176 26.67 -11.50 -10.66
C TYR A 176 27.59 -10.31 -11.01
N TYR A 177 28.63 -10.06 -10.23
CA TYR A 177 29.66 -9.04 -10.47
C TYR A 177 30.98 -9.70 -10.86
N THR A 178 31.24 -9.77 -12.16
CA THR A 178 32.56 -10.15 -12.69
C THR A 178 33.32 -8.89 -13.11
N MET A 179 34.65 -8.89 -12.96
CA MET A 179 35.52 -7.79 -13.44
C MET A 179 35.41 -7.54 -14.96
N CYS A 180 34.83 -8.49 -15.69
CA CYS A 180 34.43 -8.39 -17.09
C CYS A 180 32.94 -8.74 -17.18
N TYR A 181 32.05 -7.78 -17.42
CA TYR A 181 30.64 -8.08 -17.64
C TYR A 181 30.48 -9.19 -18.71
N PRO A 182 29.63 -10.21 -18.49
CA PRO A 182 29.30 -11.14 -19.56
C PRO A 182 28.70 -10.34 -20.73
N MET A 183 29.21 -10.66 -21.91
CA MET A 183 28.83 -10.02 -23.16
C MET A 183 27.48 -10.61 -23.60
N MET A 184 26.42 -9.82 -23.50
CA MET A 184 25.06 -10.20 -23.92
C MET A 184 24.68 -9.53 -25.24
N THR A 185 23.78 -10.15 -25.99
CA THR A 185 23.24 -9.55 -27.22
C THR A 185 22.56 -8.23 -26.88
N ALA A 186 22.92 -7.17 -27.59
CA ALA A 186 22.36 -5.84 -27.44
C ALA A 186 20.83 -5.88 -27.60
N PRO A 187 20.06 -5.27 -26.69
CA PRO A 187 18.59 -5.28 -26.72
C PRO A 187 17.98 -4.63 -27.97
N ASP A 188 18.77 -3.86 -28.72
CA ASP A 188 18.37 -3.16 -29.95
C ASP A 188 18.26 -4.10 -31.16
N GLY A 189 18.51 -5.41 -30.99
CA GLY A 189 18.45 -6.39 -32.07
C GLY A 189 19.59 -6.25 -33.09
N SER A 190 20.61 -5.43 -32.82
CA SER A 190 21.75 -5.21 -33.71
C SER A 190 22.69 -6.42 -33.80
N GLY A 191 22.56 -7.38 -32.87
CA GLY A 191 23.49 -8.50 -32.73
C GLY A 191 24.85 -8.11 -32.16
N GLY A 192 25.05 -6.84 -31.78
CA GLY A 192 26.22 -6.41 -31.02
C GLY A 192 26.24 -7.05 -29.63
N LEU A 193 27.42 -7.24 -29.05
CA LEU A 193 27.54 -7.71 -27.67
C LEU A 193 27.84 -6.53 -26.75
N ILE A 194 27.08 -6.39 -25.67
CA ILE A 194 27.27 -5.37 -24.63
C ILE A 194 27.58 -6.02 -23.28
N PRO A 195 28.38 -5.37 -22.42
CA PRO A 195 28.40 -5.64 -20.98
C PRO A 195 26.98 -5.73 -20.40
N GLY A 196 26.58 -6.86 -19.80
CA GLY A 196 25.26 -7.02 -19.19
C GLY A 196 25.26 -7.83 -17.91
N ILE A 197 24.31 -7.55 -17.02
CA ILE A 197 23.94 -8.45 -15.90
C ILE A 197 23.21 -9.65 -16.50
N ASN A 198 23.43 -10.85 -15.96
CA ASN A 198 22.63 -12.02 -16.35
C ASN A 198 21.18 -11.82 -15.90
N MET A 199 20.29 -11.50 -16.85
CA MET A 199 18.89 -11.17 -16.60
C MET A 199 18.04 -12.38 -16.17
N ASP A 200 18.55 -13.61 -16.34
CA ASP A 200 17.83 -14.84 -15.99
C ASP A 200 17.67 -15.03 -14.47
N GLY A 201 18.47 -14.33 -13.65
CA GLY A 201 18.36 -14.32 -12.19
C GLY A 201 17.47 -13.21 -11.62
N ILE A 202 16.90 -12.35 -12.46
CA ILE A 202 16.08 -11.21 -12.04
C ILE A 202 14.61 -11.61 -12.13
N ILE A 203 13.96 -11.77 -10.98
CA ILE A 203 12.56 -12.18 -10.93
C ILE A 203 11.69 -10.95 -10.65
N PRO A 204 10.74 -10.62 -11.55
CA PRO A 204 9.83 -9.51 -11.34
C PRO A 204 8.77 -9.89 -10.31
N TYR A 205 8.42 -8.91 -9.48
CA TYR A 205 7.21 -8.87 -8.70
C TYR A 205 6.36 -7.69 -9.18
N SER A 206 5.17 -7.94 -9.73
CA SER A 206 4.15 -6.91 -9.84
C SER A 206 2.89 -7.37 -9.13
N GLU A 207 2.35 -6.52 -8.28
CA GLU A 207 0.94 -6.58 -7.95
C GLU A 207 0.18 -6.01 -9.15
N ASP A 208 -0.57 -6.84 -9.87
CA ASP A 208 -1.64 -6.32 -10.74
C ASP A 208 -2.76 -5.81 -9.82
N GLN A 209 -2.59 -4.62 -9.24
CA GLN A 209 -3.59 -4.01 -8.37
C GLN A 209 -4.57 -3.16 -9.18
N ASN A 210 -5.84 -3.24 -8.79
CA ASN A 210 -6.88 -2.41 -9.38
C ASN A 210 -6.88 -1.03 -8.70
N VAL A 211 -5.95 -0.19 -9.15
CA VAL A 211 -5.90 1.22 -8.74
C VAL A 211 -7.04 1.98 -9.40
N LEU A 212 -7.86 2.65 -8.59
CA LEU A 212 -8.88 3.53 -9.12
C LEU A 212 -8.20 4.72 -9.82
N SER A 213 -8.57 4.94 -11.08
CA SER A 213 -8.22 6.16 -11.80
C SER A 213 -8.84 7.38 -11.15
N GLU A 214 -8.26 8.57 -11.38
CA GLU A 214 -8.77 9.86 -10.86
C GLU A 214 -10.27 10.08 -11.14
N THR A 215 -10.78 9.48 -12.22
CA THR A 215 -12.21 9.39 -12.49
C THR A 215 -12.64 7.93 -12.64
N VAL A 216 -13.67 7.51 -11.90
CA VAL A 216 -14.23 6.15 -11.94
C VAL A 216 -15.68 6.17 -12.41
N SER A 217 -16.10 5.18 -13.20
CA SER A 217 -17.48 5.07 -13.68
C SER A 217 -17.89 3.61 -13.84
N GLY A 218 -19.19 3.33 -13.89
CA GLY A 218 -19.70 1.96 -14.09
C GLY A 218 -19.76 1.16 -12.79
N THR A 219 -19.21 -0.05 -12.81
CA THR A 219 -19.32 -1.02 -11.72
C THR A 219 -17.94 -1.42 -11.22
N LEU A 220 -17.73 -1.37 -9.90
CA LEU A 220 -16.62 -2.00 -9.21
C LEU A 220 -17.01 -3.44 -8.87
N THR A 221 -16.28 -4.40 -9.44
CA THR A 221 -16.63 -5.83 -9.42
C THR A 221 -15.85 -6.59 -8.36
N LEU A 222 -16.44 -7.67 -7.83
CA LEU A 222 -15.76 -8.50 -6.85
C LEU A 222 -14.51 -9.20 -7.43
N SER A 223 -14.52 -9.53 -8.73
CA SER A 223 -13.38 -10.19 -9.40
C SER A 223 -12.13 -9.31 -9.50
N GLU A 224 -12.29 -8.00 -9.41
CA GLU A 224 -11.22 -7.01 -9.43
C GLU A 224 -10.96 -6.43 -8.03
N SER A 225 -11.67 -6.90 -7.00
CA SER A 225 -11.39 -6.54 -5.61
C SER A 225 -10.06 -7.17 -5.15
N PRO A 226 -9.25 -6.47 -4.33
CA PRO A 226 -9.47 -5.13 -3.77
C PRO A 226 -9.13 -3.99 -4.73
N TYR A 227 -9.82 -2.86 -4.55
CA TYR A 227 -9.52 -1.60 -5.24
C TYR A 227 -8.75 -0.65 -4.34
N TYR A 228 -7.74 0.02 -4.91
CA TYR A 228 -6.87 0.95 -4.16
C TYR A 228 -7.09 2.40 -4.57
N VAL A 229 -7.20 3.28 -3.58
CA VAL A 229 -7.36 4.73 -3.74
C VAL A 229 -6.04 5.40 -3.38
N LEU A 230 -5.27 5.82 -4.38
CA LEU A 230 -3.93 6.44 -4.22
C LEU A 230 -3.97 7.96 -4.25
N ASN A 231 -4.86 8.50 -5.08
CA ASN A 231 -5.07 9.93 -5.30
C ASN A 231 -6.54 10.25 -5.03
N ASP A 232 -6.90 11.53 -5.02
CA ASP A 232 -8.31 11.92 -5.00
C ASP A 232 -9.02 11.36 -6.24
N VAL A 233 -10.11 10.63 -6.01
CA VAL A 233 -10.93 10.00 -7.04
C VAL A 233 -12.31 10.61 -7.04
N GLN A 234 -12.85 10.86 -8.23
CA GLN A 234 -14.22 11.31 -8.43
C GLN A 234 -15.02 10.31 -9.26
N THR A 235 -16.28 10.06 -8.90
CA THR A 235 -17.17 9.27 -9.76
C THR A 235 -17.69 10.12 -10.91
N SER A 236 -17.67 9.57 -12.12
CA SER A 236 -18.43 10.07 -13.26
C SER A 236 -19.78 9.37 -13.31
N GLY A 237 -20.82 10.10 -12.88
CA GLY A 237 -22.14 9.52 -12.67
C GLY A 237 -22.22 8.67 -11.40
N GLN A 238 -23.19 7.76 -11.37
CA GLN A 238 -23.41 6.86 -10.23
C GLN A 238 -22.63 5.56 -10.44
N VAL A 239 -21.76 5.22 -9.48
CA VAL A 239 -20.94 4.01 -9.50
C VAL A 239 -21.60 2.91 -8.67
N THR A 240 -21.72 1.71 -9.25
CA THR A 240 -22.20 0.53 -8.54
C THR A 240 -21.03 -0.23 -7.94
N ILE A 241 -21.16 -0.71 -6.70
CA ILE A 241 -20.15 -1.50 -6.00
C ILE A 241 -20.80 -2.85 -5.67
N GLU A 242 -20.23 -3.92 -6.21
CA GLU A 242 -20.74 -5.28 -6.01
C GLU A 242 -20.56 -5.74 -4.54
N PRO A 243 -21.42 -6.66 -4.06
CA PRO A 243 -21.25 -7.28 -2.75
C PRO A 243 -19.84 -7.86 -2.57
N GLY A 244 -19.28 -7.73 -1.36
CA GLY A 244 -17.97 -8.27 -1.00
C GLY A 244 -16.76 -7.45 -1.49
N VAL A 245 -16.96 -6.39 -2.26
CA VAL A 245 -15.85 -5.54 -2.73
C VAL A 245 -15.17 -4.83 -1.55
N GLU A 246 -13.85 -4.78 -1.60
CA GLU A 246 -12.98 -4.04 -0.68
C GLU A 246 -12.38 -2.82 -1.38
N ILE A 247 -12.46 -1.66 -0.73
CA ILE A 247 -11.87 -0.41 -1.17
C ILE A 247 -10.91 0.08 -0.10
N ILE A 248 -9.63 0.21 -0.48
CA ILE A 248 -8.52 0.45 0.43
C ILE A 248 -7.91 1.82 0.14
N PHE A 249 -7.89 2.68 1.15
CA PHE A 249 -7.26 4.01 1.08
C PHE A 249 -5.80 3.91 1.46
N VAL A 250 -4.92 4.35 0.57
CA VAL A 250 -3.46 4.20 0.72
C VAL A 250 -2.80 5.47 1.22
N ASN A 251 -3.42 6.62 0.95
CA ASN A 251 -2.96 7.94 1.36
C ASN A 251 -4.12 8.71 2.01
N ASN A 252 -3.83 9.91 2.52
CA ASN A 252 -4.85 10.86 3.00
C ASN A 252 -5.61 11.47 1.80
N VAL A 253 -6.44 10.66 1.17
CA VAL A 253 -7.15 10.97 -0.09
C VAL A 253 -8.64 10.67 0.02
N SER A 254 -9.39 11.18 -0.95
CA SER A 254 -10.84 11.07 -1.00
C SER A 254 -11.35 10.23 -2.16
N LEU A 255 -12.44 9.50 -1.93
CA LEU A 255 -13.28 8.90 -2.97
C LEU A 255 -14.64 9.62 -2.95
N SER A 256 -14.87 10.48 -3.95
CA SER A 256 -16.00 11.40 -3.97
C SER A 256 -16.99 11.09 -5.09
N GLY A 257 -18.29 11.23 -4.85
CA GLY A 257 -19.29 11.03 -5.90
C GLY A 257 -20.64 10.48 -5.46
N SER A 258 -21.24 9.65 -6.31
CA SER A 258 -22.53 8.96 -6.08
C SER A 258 -22.35 7.45 -6.20
N PHE A 259 -22.89 6.71 -5.23
CA PHE A 259 -22.60 5.27 -5.07
C PHE A 259 -23.86 4.43 -4.89
N ILE A 260 -23.89 3.25 -5.49
CA ILE A 260 -24.82 2.17 -5.15
C ILE A 260 -23.99 1.02 -4.62
N ALA A 261 -23.90 0.90 -3.30
CA ALA A 261 -23.19 -0.17 -2.61
C ALA A 261 -24.22 -1.04 -1.87
N GLN A 262 -24.47 -2.25 -2.36
CA GLN A 262 -25.46 -3.16 -1.78
C GLN A 262 -24.81 -4.48 -1.43
N GLY A 263 -24.18 -4.54 -0.26
CA GLY A 263 -23.60 -5.78 0.28
C GLY A 263 -24.66 -6.73 0.84
N SER A 264 -24.19 -7.78 1.51
CA SER A 264 -25.02 -8.69 2.29
C SER A 264 -24.39 -8.99 3.66
N GLU A 265 -25.11 -9.72 4.52
CA GLU A 265 -24.58 -10.17 5.82
C GLU A 265 -23.32 -11.04 5.69
N ILE A 266 -23.20 -11.78 4.57
CA ILE A 266 -22.04 -12.64 4.28
C ILE A 266 -20.97 -11.91 3.47
N ASP A 267 -21.40 -11.07 2.52
CA ASP A 267 -20.54 -10.39 1.55
C ASP A 267 -20.69 -8.87 1.73
N SER A 268 -20.29 -8.39 2.90
CA SER A 268 -20.32 -6.96 3.21
C SER A 268 -19.27 -6.21 2.38
N ILE A 269 -19.62 -5.01 1.91
CA ILE A 269 -18.68 -4.13 1.21
C ILE A 269 -17.85 -3.39 2.28
N ARG A 270 -16.53 -3.32 2.09
CA ARG A 270 -15.61 -2.79 3.10
C ARG A 270 -14.85 -1.58 2.58
N PHE A 271 -14.78 -0.55 3.41
CA PHE A 271 -13.99 0.64 3.18
C PHE A 271 -13.06 0.86 4.38
N TYR A 272 -11.75 0.78 4.16
CA TYR A 272 -10.77 0.89 5.24
C TYR A 272 -9.45 1.51 4.76
N ASN A 273 -8.69 2.03 5.71
CA ASN A 273 -7.35 2.54 5.48
C ASN A 273 -6.34 1.38 5.48
N MET A 274 -5.33 1.45 4.61
CA MET A 274 -4.26 0.44 4.56
C MET A 274 -3.52 0.32 5.90
N ASN A 275 -3.43 1.41 6.66
CA ASN A 275 -2.91 1.43 8.02
C ASN A 275 -3.55 2.54 8.87
N ASN A 276 -3.30 2.51 10.18
CA ASN A 276 -3.91 3.42 11.16
C ASN A 276 -3.36 4.86 11.14
N GLN A 277 -2.40 5.19 10.27
CA GLN A 277 -1.84 6.55 10.13
C GLN A 277 -2.47 7.33 8.98
N ILE A 278 -3.36 6.69 8.22
CA ILE A 278 -4.03 7.26 7.07
C ILE A 278 -5.44 7.69 7.46
N ASP A 279 -5.86 8.85 6.97
CA ASP A 279 -7.19 9.42 7.12
C ASP A 279 -7.90 9.49 5.76
N GLY A 280 -8.21 8.33 5.18
CA GLY A 280 -9.02 8.22 3.97
C GLY A 280 -10.48 8.65 4.21
N VAL A 281 -11.12 9.20 3.17
CA VAL A 281 -12.47 9.75 3.28
C VAL A 281 -13.35 9.35 2.09
N ILE A 282 -14.59 8.90 2.36
CA ILE A 282 -15.65 8.87 1.34
C ILE A 282 -16.45 10.15 1.40
N ILE A 283 -16.68 10.76 0.24
CA ILE A 283 -17.46 11.99 0.12
C ILE A 283 -18.67 11.76 -0.81
N ASN A 284 -19.88 11.72 -0.26
CA ASN A 284 -21.10 11.73 -1.06
C ASN A 284 -21.44 13.15 -1.52
N ASN A 285 -21.41 13.38 -2.83
CA ASN A 285 -21.78 14.66 -3.46
C ASN A 285 -23.04 14.57 -4.34
N GLY A 286 -23.72 13.43 -4.32
CA GLY A 286 -24.98 13.25 -5.04
C GLY A 286 -25.90 12.27 -4.33
N ASN A 287 -26.37 11.24 -5.05
CA ASN A 287 -27.35 10.31 -4.51
C ASN A 287 -26.68 8.94 -4.29
N SER A 288 -26.54 8.57 -3.03
CA SER A 288 -25.89 7.32 -2.65
C SER A 288 -26.73 6.44 -1.75
N THR A 289 -26.61 5.14 -1.96
CA THR A 289 -27.23 4.10 -1.13
C THR A 289 -26.17 3.09 -0.72
N PHE A 290 -26.01 2.89 0.58
CA PHE A 290 -25.12 1.90 1.18
C PHE A 290 -25.95 0.91 2.00
N SER A 291 -25.79 -0.38 1.75
CA SER A 291 -26.42 -1.44 2.52
C SER A 291 -25.41 -2.52 2.87
N HIS A 292 -25.43 -3.03 4.10
CA HIS A 292 -24.46 -4.01 4.59
C HIS A 292 -23.01 -3.62 4.29
N CYS A 293 -22.66 -2.37 4.63
CA CYS A 293 -21.33 -1.82 4.44
C CYS A 293 -20.60 -1.69 5.78
N VAL A 294 -19.28 -1.85 5.76
CA VAL A 294 -18.37 -1.61 6.89
C VAL A 294 -17.50 -0.42 6.54
N PHE A 295 -17.50 0.58 7.42
CA PHE A 295 -16.76 1.82 7.25
C PHE A 295 -15.76 1.98 8.41
N ASP A 296 -14.50 1.71 8.14
CA ASP A 296 -13.38 1.97 9.05
C ASP A 296 -12.62 3.23 8.59
N ILE A 297 -13.37 4.20 8.08
CA ILE A 297 -12.89 5.48 7.52
C ILE A 297 -13.87 6.59 7.85
N TYR A 298 -13.49 7.83 7.56
CA TYR A 298 -14.39 8.95 7.68
C TYR A 298 -15.40 8.99 6.53
N PHE A 299 -16.67 9.29 6.84
CA PHE A 299 -17.72 9.48 5.86
C PHE A 299 -18.24 10.91 5.90
N ARG A 300 -18.17 11.61 4.77
CA ARG A 300 -18.80 12.92 4.56
C ARG A 300 -19.89 12.86 3.50
N SER A 301 -20.95 13.63 3.67
CA SER A 301 -21.95 13.88 2.65
C SER A 301 -22.17 15.38 2.55
N GLU A 302 -21.93 15.97 1.38
CA GLU A 302 -21.98 17.42 1.19
C GLU A 302 -23.24 17.89 0.45
N SER A 303 -23.95 16.97 -0.22
CA SER A 303 -25.20 17.26 -0.91
C SER A 303 -25.98 15.99 -1.29
N GLY A 304 -27.19 16.19 -1.82
CA GLY A 304 -28.00 15.13 -2.42
C GLY A 304 -28.69 14.24 -1.38
N SER A 305 -28.76 12.94 -1.64
CA SER A 305 -29.37 11.96 -0.73
C SER A 305 -28.36 10.91 -0.28
N LEU A 306 -28.39 10.58 1.00
CA LEU A 306 -27.60 9.50 1.58
C LEU A 306 -28.53 8.51 2.28
N SER A 307 -28.64 7.31 1.73
CA SER A 307 -29.34 6.19 2.36
C SER A 307 -28.34 5.18 2.89
N ILE A 308 -28.46 4.80 4.17
CA ILE A 308 -27.61 3.79 4.79
C ILE A 308 -28.48 2.78 5.53
N ALA A 309 -28.31 1.50 5.20
CA ALA A 309 -29.06 0.40 5.81
C ALA A 309 -28.14 -0.72 6.30
N HIS A 310 -28.53 -1.40 7.39
CA HIS A 310 -27.87 -2.63 7.86
C HIS A 310 -26.34 -2.53 8.02
N SER A 311 -25.83 -1.34 8.36
CA SER A 311 -24.39 -1.07 8.40
C SER A 311 -23.88 -0.95 9.84
N GLY A 312 -22.59 -1.21 10.02
CA GLY A 312 -21.93 -1.24 11.34
C GLY A 312 -21.87 0.11 12.06
N SER A 313 -20.92 0.23 12.98
CA SER A 313 -20.60 1.53 13.59
C SER A 313 -19.96 2.42 12.52
N LEU A 314 -20.45 3.65 12.38
CA LEU A 314 -19.89 4.61 11.42
C LEU A 314 -20.10 6.05 11.89
N LEU A 315 -19.13 6.91 11.59
CA LEU A 315 -19.18 8.34 11.84
C LEU A 315 -19.48 9.08 10.53
N ILE A 316 -20.53 9.90 10.55
CA ILE A 316 -21.00 10.63 9.37
C ILE A 316 -21.06 12.12 9.68
N THR A 317 -20.40 12.93 8.86
CA THR A 317 -20.71 14.35 8.76
C THR A 317 -21.56 14.60 7.53
N ALA A 318 -22.77 15.11 7.74
CA ALA A 318 -23.72 15.37 6.69
C ALA A 318 -24.04 16.86 6.62
N GLU A 319 -23.88 17.45 5.45
CA GLU A 319 -24.20 18.84 5.15
C GLU A 319 -25.16 18.87 3.97
N ASN A 320 -26.23 19.67 4.05
CA ASN A 320 -27.18 19.88 2.94
C ASN A 320 -27.70 18.58 2.29
N THR A 321 -27.84 17.52 3.10
CA THR A 321 -28.11 16.15 2.66
C THR A 321 -29.49 15.70 3.14
N SER A 322 -30.23 15.01 2.28
CA SER A 322 -31.41 14.22 2.65
C SER A 322 -30.98 12.85 3.16
N LEU A 323 -31.19 12.58 4.44
CA LEU A 323 -30.74 11.37 5.13
C LEU A 323 -31.86 10.32 5.19
N ASP A 324 -31.55 9.07 4.90
CA ASP A 324 -32.41 7.92 5.18
C ASP A 324 -31.60 6.77 5.78
N ILE A 325 -31.52 6.72 7.11
CA ILE A 325 -30.63 5.78 7.81
C ILE A 325 -31.46 4.80 8.63
N THR A 326 -31.23 3.50 8.42
CA THR A 326 -31.95 2.44 9.13
C THR A 326 -31.12 1.21 9.49
N TYR A 327 -31.53 0.50 10.54
CA TYR A 327 -30.89 -0.75 11.01
C TYR A 327 -29.36 -0.67 11.15
N SER A 328 -28.84 0.50 11.51
CA SER A 328 -27.41 0.79 11.55
C SER A 328 -26.97 1.34 12.90
N LYS A 329 -25.67 1.59 13.08
CA LYS A 329 -25.10 2.23 14.28
C LYS A 329 -24.41 3.58 13.99
N PRO A 330 -25.15 4.60 13.51
CA PRO A 330 -24.56 5.85 13.08
C PRO A 330 -24.21 6.77 14.27
N SER A 331 -23.15 7.56 14.08
CA SER A 331 -22.86 8.78 14.84
C SER A 331 -22.92 9.95 13.86
N LEU A 332 -23.81 10.91 14.09
CA LEU A 332 -24.18 11.91 13.07
C LEU A 332 -23.84 13.32 13.49
N PHE A 333 -23.09 14.02 12.65
CA PHE A 333 -22.91 15.47 12.70
C PHE A 333 -23.58 16.09 11.48
N ALA A 334 -24.87 16.41 11.63
CA ALA A 334 -25.72 16.88 10.55
C ALA A 334 -25.93 18.40 10.60
N TYR A 335 -25.85 19.04 9.43
CA TYR A 335 -26.06 20.47 9.23
C TYR A 335 -26.95 20.71 8.01
N SER A 336 -28.03 21.47 8.19
CA SER A 336 -28.97 21.80 7.09
C SER A 336 -29.55 20.58 6.37
N CYS A 337 -29.78 19.48 7.10
CA CYS A 337 -30.27 18.21 6.56
C CYS A 337 -31.80 18.06 6.62
N THR A 338 -32.32 17.07 5.90
CA THR A 338 -33.71 16.59 6.02
C THR A 338 -33.74 15.07 6.08
N GLY A 339 -34.89 14.45 6.39
CA GLY A 339 -35.11 13.02 6.17
C GLY A 339 -35.38 12.17 7.42
N ASN A 340 -35.16 10.87 7.30
CA ASN A 340 -35.63 9.87 8.25
C ASN A 340 -34.46 9.09 8.87
N ILE A 341 -34.46 8.96 10.19
CA ILE A 341 -33.52 8.14 10.94
C ILE A 341 -34.37 7.14 11.74
N SER A 342 -34.34 5.87 11.37
CA SER A 342 -35.26 4.88 11.96
C SER A 342 -34.67 3.51 12.26
N ASN A 343 -35.11 2.88 13.35
CA ASN A 343 -34.67 1.53 13.76
C ASN A 343 -33.14 1.40 13.96
N ASN A 344 -32.46 2.48 14.37
CA ASN A 344 -31.02 2.48 14.61
C ASN A 344 -30.68 2.34 16.10
N THR A 345 -29.43 1.96 16.38
CA THR A 345 -28.83 2.14 17.71
C THR A 345 -27.74 3.20 17.62
N VAL A 346 -27.94 4.33 18.28
CA VAL A 346 -27.00 5.46 18.27
C VAL A 346 -26.20 5.43 19.57
N ASP A 347 -24.96 4.95 19.47
CA ASP A 347 -24.09 4.69 20.62
C ASP A 347 -23.28 5.93 21.05
N TYR A 348 -23.03 6.87 20.14
CA TYR A 348 -22.25 8.09 20.40
C TYR A 348 -23.07 9.37 20.21
N PHE A 349 -22.48 10.48 20.64
CA PHE A 349 -23.06 11.82 20.48
C PHE A 349 -23.46 12.07 19.02
N SER A 350 -24.64 12.63 18.82
CA SER A 350 -25.09 13.08 17.50
C SER A 350 -25.70 14.48 17.58
N SER A 351 -25.33 15.33 16.63
CA SER A 351 -25.81 16.71 16.53
C SER A 351 -26.56 16.96 15.23
N PHE A 352 -27.66 17.70 15.31
CA PHE A 352 -28.48 18.11 14.17
C PHE A 352 -28.67 19.62 14.24
N ASN A 353 -28.03 20.36 13.34
CA ASN A 353 -28.05 21.82 13.34
C ASN A 353 -28.79 22.30 12.09
N LEU A 354 -29.82 23.14 12.25
CA LEU A 354 -30.62 23.68 11.14
C LEU A 354 -31.26 22.60 10.25
N CYS A 355 -31.45 21.39 10.79
CA CYS A 355 -32.07 20.28 10.07
C CYS A 355 -33.58 20.49 10.05
N ASN A 356 -34.26 20.21 8.94
CA ASN A 356 -35.70 20.46 8.82
C ASN A 356 -36.44 19.21 8.34
N ASN A 357 -37.69 19.04 8.74
CA ASN A 357 -38.52 17.91 8.33
C ASN A 357 -37.85 16.56 8.65
N MET A 358 -37.32 16.43 9.87
CA MET A 358 -36.66 15.20 10.31
C MET A 358 -37.64 14.29 11.06
N LEU A 359 -37.59 12.99 10.79
CA LEU A 359 -38.28 11.96 11.57
C LEU A 359 -37.25 11.03 12.22
N PHE A 360 -37.27 10.97 13.55
CA PHE A 360 -36.56 9.99 14.35
C PHE A 360 -37.57 8.96 14.85
N GLU A 361 -37.56 7.75 14.31
CA GLU A 361 -38.56 6.72 14.66
C GLU A 361 -37.95 5.38 15.10
N ASN A 362 -38.39 4.83 16.23
CA ASN A 362 -37.95 3.52 16.73
C ASN A 362 -36.42 3.38 16.95
N ASN A 363 -35.70 4.47 17.22
CA ASN A 363 -34.27 4.39 17.51
C ASN A 363 -34.00 4.12 18.99
N VAL A 364 -32.83 3.57 19.29
CA VAL A 364 -32.27 3.49 20.64
C VAL A 364 -31.09 4.47 20.73
N PHE A 365 -31.27 5.53 21.49
CA PHE A 365 -30.22 6.52 21.76
C PHE A 365 -29.56 6.21 23.10
N LYS A 366 -28.30 5.79 23.04
CA LYS A 366 -27.50 5.53 24.25
C LYS A 366 -26.72 6.75 24.71
N SER A 367 -26.51 7.72 23.82
CA SER A 367 -25.82 8.96 24.09
C SER A 367 -26.70 10.18 23.76
N MET A 368 -26.19 11.36 24.06
CA MET A 368 -26.89 12.63 23.86
C MET A 368 -27.19 12.87 22.37
N ILE A 369 -28.44 13.25 22.10
CA ILE A 369 -28.82 13.94 20.86
C ILE A 369 -28.89 15.43 21.15
N TYR A 370 -28.19 16.21 20.34
CA TYR A 370 -28.25 17.65 20.35
C TYR A 370 -28.93 18.16 19.08
N ASN A 371 -30.04 18.88 19.20
CA ASN A 371 -30.71 19.52 18.09
C ASN A 371 -30.76 21.03 18.30
N THR A 372 -30.47 21.81 17.25
CA THR A 372 -30.56 23.27 17.35
C THR A 372 -30.95 23.96 16.06
N GLY A 373 -31.81 24.98 16.19
CA GLY A 373 -32.24 25.85 15.08
C GLY A 373 -33.02 25.12 13.99
N SER A 374 -33.55 23.93 14.29
CA SER A 374 -34.23 23.04 13.36
C SER A 374 -35.74 23.30 13.31
N ASN A 375 -36.43 22.87 12.26
CA ASN A 375 -37.89 23.03 12.12
C ASN A 375 -38.59 21.73 11.71
N ASN A 376 -39.79 21.50 12.24
CA ASN A 376 -40.63 20.34 11.92
C ASN A 376 -39.91 19.02 12.20
N ILE A 377 -39.55 18.80 13.47
CA ILE A 377 -38.81 17.62 13.92
C ILE A 377 -39.76 16.70 14.68
N THR A 378 -39.80 15.42 14.31
CA THR A 378 -40.62 14.42 14.99
C THR A 378 -39.76 13.34 15.61
N PHE A 379 -39.84 13.19 16.93
CA PHE A 379 -39.32 12.03 17.66
C PHE A 379 -40.48 11.11 18.00
N LYS A 380 -40.47 9.88 17.49
CA LYS A 380 -41.56 8.92 17.64
C LYS A 380 -41.08 7.54 18.07
N ARG A 381 -41.59 7.01 19.18
CA ARG A 381 -41.28 5.65 19.66
C ARG A 381 -39.78 5.33 19.83
N ASN A 382 -38.96 6.34 20.13
CA ASN A 382 -37.56 6.12 20.45
C ASN A 382 -37.38 5.73 21.92
N LEU A 383 -36.26 5.08 22.21
CA LEU A 383 -35.78 4.77 23.54
C LEU A 383 -34.52 5.60 23.83
N PHE A 384 -34.56 6.42 24.87
CA PHE A 384 -33.45 7.26 25.32
C PHE A 384 -32.88 6.69 26.63
N LEU A 385 -31.63 6.23 26.63
CA LEU A 385 -30.94 5.65 27.79
C LEU A 385 -30.02 6.70 28.45
N GLY A 386 -30.12 6.89 29.76
CA GLY A 386 -29.40 7.92 30.53
C GLY A 386 -27.93 7.64 30.87
N ASN A 387 -27.35 6.52 30.43
CA ASN A 387 -26.20 5.92 31.10
C ASN A 387 -24.80 6.14 30.46
N TYR A 388 -24.66 6.93 29.38
CA TYR A 388 -23.33 7.20 28.80
C TYR A 388 -22.72 8.52 29.30
N ILE A 389 -21.73 8.36 30.19
CA ILE A 389 -20.90 9.39 30.80
C ILE A 389 -19.99 9.98 29.72
N THR A 390 -19.95 11.31 29.53
CA THR A 390 -18.67 12.05 29.34
C THR A 390 -18.75 13.58 29.17
N PHE A 391 -19.87 14.21 28.77
CA PHE A 391 -19.82 15.67 28.47
C PHE A 391 -20.81 16.61 29.15
N SER A 392 -21.82 16.12 29.85
CA SER A 392 -22.61 16.94 30.78
C SER A 392 -23.48 15.99 31.59
N PRO A 393 -23.62 16.15 32.92
CA PRO A 393 -24.55 15.30 33.62
C PRO A 393 -25.97 15.72 33.17
N PHE A 394 -26.85 14.77 32.89
CA PHE A 394 -28.31 14.94 32.81
C PHE A 394 -29.03 15.26 31.47
N ARG A 395 -28.43 15.14 30.26
CA ARG A 395 -29.21 15.36 29.01
C ARG A 395 -29.00 14.28 27.93
N VAL A 396 -30.04 13.48 27.66
CA VAL A 396 -30.07 12.51 26.54
C VAL A 396 -30.71 13.11 25.28
N LEU A 397 -31.53 14.16 25.45
CA LEU A 397 -32.11 14.95 24.36
C LEU A 397 -32.02 16.44 24.72
N GLU A 398 -31.33 17.20 23.89
CA GLU A 398 -31.22 18.66 24.00
C GLU A 398 -31.77 19.30 22.73
N LEU A 399 -32.65 20.29 22.91
CA LEU A 399 -33.36 21.02 21.85
C LEU A 399 -33.18 22.51 22.09
N ILE A 400 -32.61 23.25 21.14
CA ILE A 400 -32.26 24.67 21.30
C ILE A 400 -32.72 25.47 20.09
N ASN A 401 -33.54 26.52 20.28
CA ASN A 401 -34.03 27.36 19.18
C ASN A 401 -34.77 26.60 18.06
N ASP A 402 -35.25 25.38 18.34
CA ASP A 402 -36.02 24.59 17.37
C ASP A 402 -37.47 25.08 17.28
N THR A 403 -38.08 24.91 16.11
CA THR A 403 -39.47 25.26 15.83
C THR A 403 -40.28 24.02 15.44
N SER A 404 -41.51 23.89 15.94
CA SER A 404 -42.40 22.75 15.61
C SER A 404 -41.80 21.36 15.91
N VAL A 405 -41.45 21.09 17.17
CA VAL A 405 -40.98 19.76 17.61
C VAL A 405 -42.15 18.92 18.11
N THR A 406 -42.29 17.70 17.59
CA THR A 406 -43.28 16.70 18.00
C THR A 406 -42.59 15.53 18.70
N ILE A 407 -43.04 15.20 19.91
CA ILE A 407 -42.54 14.06 20.69
C ILE A 407 -43.72 13.11 20.96
N LEU A 408 -43.69 11.92 20.37
CA LEU A 408 -44.79 10.95 20.42
C LEU A 408 -44.32 9.56 20.88
N ASN A 409 -44.86 9.08 22.01
CA ASN A 409 -44.66 7.72 22.51
C ASN A 409 -43.18 7.30 22.70
N ASN A 410 -42.30 8.24 23.04
CA ASN A 410 -40.91 7.93 23.37
C ASN A 410 -40.77 7.42 24.81
N THR A 411 -39.79 6.57 25.06
CA THR A 411 -39.43 6.08 26.40
C THR A 411 -38.11 6.69 26.82
N PHE A 412 -38.06 7.22 28.04
CA PHE A 412 -36.86 7.75 28.66
C PHE A 412 -36.59 6.88 29.89
N SER A 413 -35.51 6.09 29.87
CA SER A 413 -35.16 5.16 30.95
C SER A 413 -33.85 5.54 31.64
N GLU A 414 -33.73 5.13 32.91
CA GLU A 414 -32.52 5.30 33.75
C GLU A 414 -32.20 6.77 34.07
N TYR A 415 -33.19 7.48 34.62
CA TYR A 415 -32.99 8.77 35.25
C TYR A 415 -33.21 8.59 36.76
N ASP A 416 -32.17 8.79 37.56
CA ASP A 416 -32.41 9.36 38.89
C ASP A 416 -32.88 10.79 38.62
N MET A 417 -34.19 11.04 38.77
CA MET A 417 -34.79 12.37 38.59
C MET A 417 -34.20 13.40 39.54
#